data_AF-M5RHQ8-F1
#
_entry.id   AF-M5RHQ8-F1
#
_cell.length_a   1.000
_cell.length_b   1.000
_cell.length_c   1.000
_cell.angle_alpha   90.00
_cell.angle_beta   90.00
_cell.angle_gamma   90.00
#
_symmetry.space_group_name_H-M   'P 1'
#
loop_
_entity.id
_entity.type
_entity.pdbx_description
1 polymer ?
#
loop_
_entity_poly.entity_id
_entity_poly.type
_entity_poly.pdbx_seq_one_letter_code
_entity_poly.pdbx_strand_id
1 'polypeptide(L)'
;MEEAFQEAESDDTATQDDLFRPARFVSEFDLPSGDELLLKDAATAIRQEFRDCSKWKRLRCRRVSIFAERDRGVVCVIHLGSSVEFDWTWEGAKAFRPKMFDEDASDFAYEQADVDDGVDWSGEILEVDERNGCLFVSLDNPESIPSTGSFFVRPFEFLSVLDAVYNAAEYAEIRKKLAGTFECHARQRSSGNRNPSKCRFGGTARMVATCLVDSVGTAGHGQDLYDRATDCRGA
;
A
#
# COMPACT_ATOMS: atom_id res chain seq x y z
N MET A 1 2.03 16.33 69.29
CA MET A 1 3.09 15.39 68.89
C MET A 1 3.03 15.38 67.38
N GLU A 2 3.59 16.43 66.79
CA GLU A 2 3.57 16.74 65.36
C GLU A 2 4.85 16.17 64.77
N GLU A 3 4.72 15.16 63.91
CA GLU A 3 5.86 14.58 63.21
C GLU A 3 6.07 15.32 61.87
N ALA A 4 7.19 16.04 61.79
CA ALA A 4 7.64 16.74 60.61
C ALA A 4 8.22 15.73 59.61
N PHE A 5 7.52 15.50 58.51
CA PHE A 5 8.03 14.77 57.35
C PHE A 5 8.98 15.68 56.56
N GLN A 6 10.28 15.35 56.59
CA GLN A 6 11.29 15.97 55.74
C GLN A 6 11.23 15.34 54.35
N GLU A 7 10.75 16.12 53.37
CA GLU A 7 10.87 15.80 51.95
C GLU A 7 12.33 15.96 51.54
N ALA A 8 12.97 14.84 51.19
CA ALA A 8 14.29 14.82 50.58
C ALA A 8 14.12 15.01 49.06
N GLU A 9 14.35 16.23 48.58
CA GLU A 9 14.53 16.52 47.16
C GLU A 9 15.85 15.89 46.69
N SER A 10 15.78 14.65 46.17
CA SER A 10 16.90 14.05 45.42
C SER A 10 16.76 14.44 43.95
N ASP A 11 17.29 15.61 43.62
CA ASP A 11 17.51 16.13 42.26
C ASP A 11 18.72 15.40 41.65
N ASP A 12 18.50 14.21 41.09
CA ASP A 12 19.56 13.42 40.44
C ASP A 12 19.00 12.56 39.30
N THR A 13 18.13 13.13 38.47
CA THR A 13 17.81 12.56 37.15
C THR A 13 18.58 13.31 36.08
N ALA A 14 19.91 13.14 36.09
CA ALA A 14 20.74 13.37 34.94
C ALA A 14 20.31 12.38 33.83
N THR A 15 19.36 12.82 33.00
CA THR A 15 18.92 12.17 31.78
C THR A 15 20.13 11.96 30.86
N GLN A 16 20.69 10.75 30.85
CA GLN A 16 21.63 10.25 29.84
C GLN A 16 20.93 10.06 28.48
N ASP A 17 20.22 11.07 28.00
CA ASP A 17 19.59 11.07 26.67
C ASP A 17 20.58 11.47 25.56
N ASP A 18 21.77 11.92 25.91
CA ASP A 18 22.80 12.30 24.95
C ASP A 18 23.74 11.12 24.66
N LEU A 19 23.57 10.52 23.47
CA LEU A 19 24.63 10.24 22.49
C LEU A 19 24.28 9.10 21.50
N PHE A 20 23.00 8.76 21.31
CA PHE A 20 22.63 7.95 20.15
C PHE A 20 22.67 8.84 18.90
N ARG A 21 23.84 8.94 18.26
CA ARG A 21 23.99 9.59 16.96
C ARG A 21 23.83 8.51 15.87
N PRO A 22 22.73 8.52 15.09
CA PRO A 22 22.54 7.54 14.03
C PRO A 22 23.74 7.55 13.08
N ALA A 23 24.28 6.37 12.78
CA ALA A 23 25.35 6.24 11.80
C ALA A 23 24.87 6.81 10.46
N ARG A 24 25.57 7.82 9.95
CA ARG A 24 25.33 8.39 8.62
C ARG A 24 26.34 7.77 7.67
N PHE A 25 25.85 7.03 6.69
CA PHE A 25 26.68 6.53 5.60
C PHE A 25 26.54 7.49 4.41
N VAL A 26 27.67 7.83 3.79
CA VAL A 26 27.65 8.56 2.53
C VAL A 26 27.07 7.61 1.49
N SER A 27 25.86 7.90 1.04
CA SER A 27 25.13 7.09 0.06
C SER A 27 25.66 7.37 -1.35
N GLU A 28 26.93 7.07 -1.59
CA GLU A 28 27.53 7.03 -2.94
C GLU A 28 27.23 5.67 -3.56
N PHE A 29 26.06 5.59 -4.19
CA PHE A 29 25.73 4.45 -5.03
C PHE A 29 26.25 4.72 -6.45
N ASP A 30 27.48 4.28 -6.74
CA ASP A 30 28.03 4.22 -8.09
C ASP A 30 27.33 3.12 -8.90
N LEU A 31 26.03 3.30 -9.13
CA LEU A 31 25.24 2.37 -9.93
C LEU A 31 25.64 2.52 -11.40
N PRO A 32 25.82 1.41 -12.12
CA PRO A 32 26.06 1.49 -13.56
C PRO A 32 24.88 2.18 -14.26
N SER A 33 25.13 2.80 -15.41
CA SER A 33 24.04 3.25 -16.27
C SER A 33 23.22 2.05 -16.71
N GLY A 34 21.92 2.02 -16.37
CA GLY A 34 21.05 0.91 -16.75
C GLY A 34 20.60 0.97 -18.21
N ASP A 35 20.24 -0.20 -18.75
CA ASP A 35 19.68 -0.35 -20.10
C ASP A 35 18.29 0.33 -20.22
N GLU A 36 18.16 1.26 -21.16
CA GLU A 36 16.91 1.96 -21.46
C GLU A 36 15.80 1.02 -21.94
N LEU A 37 16.15 -0.11 -22.58
CA LEU A 37 15.17 -1.11 -23.02
C LEU A 37 14.47 -1.75 -21.82
N LEU A 38 15.22 -2.10 -20.77
CA LEU A 38 14.65 -2.67 -19.54
C LEU A 38 13.69 -1.70 -18.85
N LEU A 39 14.01 -0.40 -18.83
CA LEU A 39 13.12 0.61 -18.28
C LEU A 39 11.81 0.72 -19.08
N LYS A 40 11.90 0.69 -20.41
CA LYS A 40 10.73 0.77 -21.29
C LYS A 40 9.84 -0.46 -21.15
N ASP A 41 10.44 -1.64 -21.04
CA ASP A 41 9.73 -2.90 -20.82
C ASP A 41 9.05 -2.89 -19.45
N ALA A 42 9.75 -2.43 -18.40
CA ALA A 42 9.18 -2.27 -17.06
C ALA A 42 8.01 -1.28 -17.06
N ALA A 43 8.15 -0.13 -17.72
CA ALA A 43 7.08 0.86 -17.82
C ALA A 43 5.83 0.31 -18.54
N THR A 44 6.04 -0.47 -19.61
CA THR A 44 4.96 -1.12 -20.35
C THR A 44 4.26 -2.19 -19.49
N ALA A 45 5.04 -3.02 -18.79
CA ALA A 45 4.50 -4.06 -17.92
C ALA A 45 3.71 -3.46 -16.75
N ILE A 46 4.25 -2.45 -16.06
CA ILE A 46 3.58 -1.76 -14.96
C ILE A 46 2.28 -1.11 -15.43
N ARG A 47 2.29 -0.46 -16.60
CA ARG A 47 1.07 0.12 -17.16
C ARG A 47 0.00 -0.91 -17.47
N GLN A 48 0.39 -2.07 -17.98
CA GLN A 48 -0.54 -3.17 -18.26
C GLN A 48 -1.13 -3.71 -16.95
N GLU A 49 -0.29 -4.00 -15.97
CA GLU A 49 -0.70 -4.46 -14.63
C GLU A 49 -1.58 -3.43 -13.92
N PHE A 50 -1.24 -2.14 -14.02
CA PHE A 50 -2.08 -1.06 -13.49
C PHE A 50 -3.47 -1.07 -14.14
N ARG A 51 -3.58 -1.19 -15.46
CA ARG A 51 -4.88 -1.28 -16.15
C ARG A 51 -5.68 -2.52 -15.78
N ASP A 52 -4.99 -3.64 -15.55
CA ASP A 52 -5.64 -4.91 -15.22
C ASP A 52 -6.10 -4.93 -13.76
N CYS A 53 -5.35 -4.30 -12.85
CA CYS A 53 -5.62 -4.26 -11.42
C CYS A 53 -6.37 -3.00 -10.96
N SER A 54 -6.50 -1.94 -11.77
CA SER A 54 -7.24 -0.72 -11.38
C SER A 54 -8.75 -0.89 -11.37
N LYS A 55 -9.25 -1.99 -11.95
CA LYS A 55 -10.68 -2.27 -12.05
C LYS A 55 -11.26 -2.57 -10.68
N TRP A 56 -12.44 -2.02 -10.44
CA TRP A 56 -13.12 -2.21 -9.18
C TRP A 56 -13.66 -3.64 -9.13
N LYS A 57 -13.49 -4.30 -7.98
CA LYS A 57 -14.01 -5.66 -7.78
C LYS A 57 -15.30 -5.57 -6.98
N ARG A 58 -16.40 -6.01 -7.58
CA ARG A 58 -17.69 -6.16 -6.90
C ARG A 58 -17.68 -7.43 -6.06
N LEU A 59 -17.88 -7.27 -4.76
CA LEU A 59 -17.95 -8.35 -3.79
C LEU A 59 -19.35 -8.41 -3.16
N ARG A 60 -19.64 -9.51 -2.47
CA ARG A 60 -20.92 -9.69 -1.77
C ARG A 60 -20.68 -10.00 -0.30
N CYS A 61 -21.01 -9.03 0.54
CA CYS A 61 -21.05 -9.19 1.98
C CYS A 61 -22.23 -10.08 2.39
N ARG A 62 -21.94 -11.18 3.09
CA ARG A 62 -22.94 -12.09 3.68
C ARG A 62 -23.23 -11.77 5.14
N ARG A 63 -22.21 -11.35 5.88
CA ARG A 63 -22.29 -11.06 7.31
C ARG A 63 -21.26 -10.00 7.67
N VAL A 64 -21.66 -9.10 8.56
CA VAL A 64 -20.78 -8.08 9.16
C VAL A 64 -20.75 -8.32 10.67
N SER A 65 -19.57 -8.19 11.27
CA SER A 65 -19.41 -8.18 12.72
C SER A 65 -18.38 -7.13 13.12
N ILE A 66 -18.57 -6.47 14.26
CA ILE A 66 -17.58 -5.52 14.79
C ILE A 66 -16.47 -6.32 15.46
N PHE A 67 -15.22 -6.10 15.05
CA PHE A 67 -14.05 -6.76 15.63
C PHE A 67 -13.54 -6.00 16.84
N ALA A 68 -13.35 -4.69 16.68
CA ALA A 68 -12.81 -3.82 17.71
C ALA A 68 -13.26 -2.38 17.50
N GLU A 69 -13.50 -1.68 18.60
CA GLU A 69 -13.60 -0.23 18.66
C GLU A 69 -12.31 0.27 19.31
N ARG A 70 -11.52 1.06 18.59
CA ARG A 70 -10.28 1.66 19.11
C ARG A 70 -10.36 3.17 18.99
N ASP A 71 -9.46 3.87 19.67
CA ASP A 71 -9.35 5.34 19.59
C ASP A 71 -9.15 5.87 18.17
N ARG A 72 -8.69 5.03 17.24
CA ARG A 72 -8.47 5.35 15.82
C ARG A 72 -9.65 5.02 14.89
N GLY A 73 -10.74 4.44 15.40
CA GLY A 73 -11.92 4.09 14.62
C GLY A 73 -12.49 2.70 14.91
N VAL A 74 -13.50 2.33 14.13
CA VAL A 74 -14.21 1.04 14.22
C VAL A 74 -13.66 0.09 13.16
N VAL A 75 -13.24 -1.11 13.59
CA VAL A 75 -12.82 -2.19 12.71
C VAL A 75 -13.94 -3.21 12.59
N CYS A 76 -14.40 -3.44 11.37
CA CYS A 76 -15.42 -4.44 11.05
C CYS A 76 -14.81 -5.64 10.32
N VAL A 77 -15.37 -6.83 10.57
CA VAL A 77 -15.13 -8.05 9.79
C VAL A 77 -16.26 -8.21 8.79
N ILE A 78 -15.92 -8.24 7.51
CA ILE A 78 -16.86 -8.47 6.40
C ILE A 78 -16.65 -9.88 5.87
N HIS A 79 -17.66 -10.73 5.95
CA HIS A 79 -17.62 -12.10 5.44
C HIS A 79 -18.15 -12.17 4.00
N LEU A 80 -17.35 -12.68 3.07
CA LEU A 80 -17.63 -12.68 1.62
C LEU A 80 -18.26 -13.98 1.09
N GLY A 81 -18.07 -15.09 1.80
CA GLY A 81 -18.44 -16.44 1.32
C GLY A 81 -17.30 -17.13 0.56
N SER A 82 -17.54 -18.36 0.12
CA SER A 82 -16.48 -19.34 -0.21
C SER A 82 -15.89 -19.28 -1.63
N SER A 83 -15.97 -18.15 -2.34
CA SER A 83 -15.65 -18.12 -3.79
C SER A 83 -14.90 -16.86 -4.25
N VAL A 84 -14.23 -16.14 -3.34
CA VAL A 84 -13.44 -14.97 -3.73
C VAL A 84 -11.97 -15.35 -3.73
N GLU A 85 -11.33 -15.24 -4.89
CA GLU A 85 -9.87 -15.29 -4.99
C GLU A 85 -9.33 -13.93 -4.53
N PHE A 86 -8.64 -13.96 -3.39
CA PHE A 86 -7.99 -12.78 -2.84
C PHE A 86 -6.68 -12.52 -3.55
N ASP A 87 -6.39 -11.24 -3.75
CA ASP A 87 -5.12 -10.78 -4.30
C ASP A 87 -4.34 -10.12 -3.16
N TRP A 88 -3.02 -10.28 -3.17
CA TRP A 88 -2.12 -9.66 -2.18
C TRP A 88 -2.19 -8.13 -2.23
N THR A 89 -2.74 -7.55 -3.31
CA THR A 89 -2.94 -6.11 -3.51
C THR A 89 -4.13 -5.52 -2.76
N TRP A 90 -4.84 -6.32 -1.95
CA TRP A 90 -6.05 -5.87 -1.25
C TRP A 90 -5.78 -5.26 0.11
N GLU A 91 -4.64 -5.54 0.74
CA GLU A 91 -4.24 -4.82 1.95
C GLU A 91 -3.96 -3.35 1.59
N GLY A 92 -4.56 -2.42 2.33
CA GLY A 92 -4.57 -0.99 2.02
C GLY A 92 -5.58 -0.58 0.94
N ALA A 93 -6.32 -1.52 0.34
CA ALA A 93 -7.35 -1.20 -0.65
C ALA A 93 -8.57 -0.51 0.01
N LYS A 94 -9.31 0.28 -0.77
CA LYS A 94 -10.51 0.97 -0.28
C LYS A 94 -11.75 0.13 -0.57
N ALA A 95 -12.47 -0.25 0.47
CA ALA A 95 -13.79 -0.88 0.37
C ALA A 95 -14.88 0.17 0.55
N PHE A 96 -15.92 0.15 -0.28
CA PHE A 96 -17.03 1.09 -0.16
C PHE A 96 -18.33 0.58 -0.78
N ARG A 97 -19.46 1.15 -0.35
CA ARG A 97 -20.78 0.90 -0.92
C ARG A 97 -21.43 2.21 -1.36
N PRO A 98 -21.76 2.39 -2.65
CA PRO A 98 -22.58 3.51 -3.11
C PRO A 98 -24.00 3.47 -2.53
N LYS A 99 -24.58 4.64 -2.27
CA LYS A 99 -25.92 4.84 -1.69
C LYS A 99 -27.05 4.47 -2.62
N MET A 100 -26.90 4.79 -3.91
CA MET A 100 -27.80 4.36 -4.96
C MET A 100 -27.19 3.15 -5.67
N PHE A 101 -27.15 2.04 -4.96
CA PHE A 101 -26.70 0.78 -5.56
C PHE A 101 -27.88 0.08 -6.22
N ASP A 102 -27.91 0.13 -7.55
CA ASP A 102 -28.78 -0.72 -8.35
C ASP A 102 -28.11 -2.08 -8.56
N GLU A 103 -28.72 -3.16 -8.07
CA GLU A 103 -28.19 -4.52 -8.20
C GLU A 103 -28.10 -4.95 -9.67
N ASP A 104 -28.95 -4.40 -10.53
CA ASP A 104 -29.06 -4.72 -11.95
C ASP A 104 -28.16 -3.83 -12.85
N ALA A 105 -27.55 -2.79 -12.28
CA ALA A 105 -26.64 -1.93 -13.02
C ALA A 105 -25.33 -2.66 -13.36
N SER A 106 -24.83 -2.43 -14.58
CA SER A 106 -23.56 -2.96 -15.04
C SER A 106 -22.40 -2.36 -14.24
N ASP A 107 -21.42 -3.19 -13.88
CA ASP A 107 -20.21 -2.78 -13.16
C ASP A 107 -19.46 -1.63 -13.86
N PHE A 108 -19.58 -1.52 -15.19
CA PHE A 108 -18.94 -0.49 -16.00
C PHE A 108 -19.43 0.94 -15.72
N ALA A 109 -20.65 1.09 -15.22
CA ALA A 109 -21.23 2.40 -14.89
C ALA A 109 -20.56 3.04 -13.66
N TYR A 110 -20.01 2.22 -12.77
CA TYR A 110 -19.46 2.68 -11.51
C TYR A 110 -17.98 3.08 -11.64
N GLU A 111 -17.18 2.41 -12.47
CA GLU A 111 -15.74 2.70 -12.63
C GLU A 111 -15.43 4.14 -13.07
N GLN A 112 -16.39 4.84 -13.67
CA GLN A 112 -16.24 6.22 -14.16
C GLN A 112 -16.91 7.27 -13.25
N ALA A 113 -17.65 6.85 -12.23
CA ALA A 113 -18.32 7.79 -11.33
C ALA A 113 -17.32 8.29 -10.29
N ASP A 114 -17.21 9.61 -10.15
CA ASP A 114 -16.50 10.21 -9.03
C ASP A 114 -17.21 9.76 -7.73
N VAL A 115 -16.48 9.04 -6.89
CA VAL A 115 -17.02 8.27 -5.75
C VAL A 115 -17.67 9.18 -4.69
N ASP A 116 -17.48 10.50 -4.73
CA ASP A 116 -17.86 11.42 -3.65
C ASP A 116 -19.37 11.68 -3.51
N ASP A 117 -20.19 11.49 -4.55
CA ASP A 117 -21.59 11.98 -4.53
C ASP A 117 -22.63 11.01 -3.91
N GLY A 118 -22.20 10.09 -3.04
CA GLY A 118 -23.12 9.33 -2.20
C GLY A 118 -22.63 7.94 -1.86
N VAL A 119 -21.71 7.86 -0.89
CA VAL A 119 -21.27 6.59 -0.31
C VAL A 119 -22.02 6.34 0.99
N ASP A 120 -22.59 5.14 1.15
CA ASP A 120 -23.23 4.72 2.41
C ASP A 120 -22.19 4.47 3.50
N TRP A 121 -21.14 3.72 3.13
CA TRP A 121 -19.98 3.46 3.98
C TRP A 121 -18.73 3.25 3.14
N SER A 122 -17.59 3.64 3.70
CA SER A 122 -16.26 3.37 3.15
C SER A 122 -15.27 3.04 4.26
N GLY A 123 -14.20 2.37 3.88
CA GLY A 123 -13.10 2.07 4.78
C GLY A 123 -11.92 1.44 4.07
N GLU A 124 -10.80 1.36 4.79
CA GLU A 124 -9.57 0.74 4.35
C GLU A 124 -9.52 -0.74 4.78
N ILE A 125 -9.14 -1.63 3.87
CA ILE A 125 -8.91 -3.04 4.17
C ILE A 125 -7.55 -3.17 4.88
N LEU A 126 -7.58 -3.56 6.15
CA LEU A 126 -6.38 -3.76 6.96
C LEU A 126 -5.75 -5.14 6.75
N GLU A 127 -6.59 -6.16 6.62
CA GLU A 127 -6.14 -7.55 6.53
C GLU A 127 -7.16 -8.39 5.75
N VAL A 128 -6.64 -9.40 5.06
CA VAL A 128 -7.41 -10.38 4.30
C VAL A 128 -7.19 -11.78 4.86
N ASP A 129 -8.26 -12.43 5.32
CA ASP A 129 -8.23 -13.83 5.75
C ASP A 129 -8.87 -14.72 4.68
N GLU A 130 -8.01 -15.29 3.84
CA GLU A 130 -8.42 -16.20 2.76
C GLU A 130 -9.07 -17.48 3.28
N ARG A 131 -8.60 -17.98 4.43
CA ARG A 131 -9.05 -19.25 5.00
C ARG A 131 -10.49 -19.16 5.48
N ASN A 132 -10.85 -18.04 6.09
CA ASN A 132 -12.21 -17.79 6.58
C ASN A 132 -13.06 -16.97 5.59
N GLY A 133 -12.47 -16.47 4.51
CA GLY A 133 -13.16 -15.68 3.48
C GLY A 133 -13.69 -14.37 4.04
N CYS A 134 -12.88 -13.65 4.83
CA CYS A 134 -13.27 -12.39 5.43
C CYS A 134 -12.22 -11.30 5.28
N LEU A 135 -12.71 -10.05 5.33
CA LEU A 135 -11.92 -8.84 5.28
C LEU A 135 -12.03 -8.11 6.61
N PHE A 136 -10.92 -7.59 7.11
CA PHE A 136 -10.89 -6.65 8.22
C PHE A 136 -10.82 -5.24 7.66
N VAL A 137 -11.82 -4.43 7.94
CA VAL A 137 -11.98 -3.08 7.36
C VAL A 137 -12.05 -2.04 8.46
N SER A 138 -11.17 -1.05 8.39
CA SER A 138 -11.22 0.17 9.21
C SER A 138 -12.16 1.17 8.56
N LEU A 139 -13.25 1.54 9.23
CA LEU A 139 -14.23 2.48 8.66
C LEU A 139 -13.72 3.92 8.69
N ASP A 140 -14.01 4.67 7.62
CA ASP A 140 -13.74 6.11 7.54
C ASP A 140 -14.69 6.89 8.48
N ASN A 141 -15.94 6.44 8.56
CA ASN A 141 -16.95 6.96 9.50
C ASN A 141 -17.46 5.82 10.40
N PRO A 142 -17.23 5.86 11.72
CA PRO A 142 -17.66 4.81 12.64
C PRO A 142 -19.18 4.66 12.75
N GLU A 143 -19.97 5.69 12.39
CA GLU A 143 -21.44 5.63 12.42
C GLU A 143 -22.02 4.92 11.18
N SER A 144 -21.25 4.83 10.10
CA SER A 144 -21.63 4.21 8.84
C SER A 144 -21.27 2.72 8.81
N ILE A 145 -21.94 1.91 9.64
CA ILE A 145 -21.67 0.48 9.72
C ILE A 145 -22.02 -0.25 8.41
N PRO A 146 -21.13 -1.10 7.86
CA PRO A 146 -21.41 -1.87 6.67
C PRO A 146 -22.67 -2.74 6.80
N SER A 147 -23.48 -2.75 5.75
CA SER A 147 -24.65 -3.62 5.62
C SER A 147 -24.32 -4.87 4.79
N THR A 148 -25.20 -5.88 4.86
CA THR A 148 -25.14 -7.04 3.96
C THR A 148 -25.49 -6.64 2.53
N GLY A 149 -25.03 -7.41 1.54
CA GLY A 149 -25.24 -7.14 0.12
C GLY A 149 -23.94 -6.83 -0.63
N SER A 150 -24.06 -6.30 -1.85
CA SER A 150 -22.88 -6.01 -2.68
C SER A 150 -22.17 -4.73 -2.27
N PHE A 151 -20.85 -4.72 -2.45
CA PHE A 151 -20.00 -3.56 -2.26
C PHE A 151 -18.81 -3.66 -3.22
N PHE A 152 -18.02 -2.60 -3.33
CA PHE A 152 -16.87 -2.55 -4.21
C PHE A 152 -15.58 -2.48 -3.41
N VAL A 153 -14.54 -3.11 -3.95
CA VAL A 153 -13.16 -2.95 -3.50
C VAL A 153 -12.38 -2.33 -4.64
N ARG A 154 -11.76 -1.18 -4.34
CA ARG A 154 -10.80 -0.51 -5.21
C ARG A 154 -9.40 -0.90 -4.74
N PRO A 155 -8.65 -1.72 -5.52
CA PRO A 155 -7.32 -2.16 -5.15
C PRO A 155 -6.37 -1.01 -4.82
N PHE A 156 -5.36 -1.28 -4.00
CA PHE A 156 -4.47 -0.25 -3.46
C PHE A 156 -3.79 0.59 -4.56
N GLU A 157 -3.71 1.90 -4.34
CA GLU A 157 -3.23 2.87 -5.33
C GLU A 157 -1.72 2.76 -5.65
N PHE A 158 -0.96 1.87 -5.00
CA PHE A 158 0.46 1.71 -5.26
C PHE A 158 0.82 1.52 -6.73
N LEU A 159 0.01 0.76 -7.48
CA LEU A 159 0.24 0.57 -8.91
C LEU A 159 0.06 1.88 -9.71
N SER A 160 -0.78 2.81 -9.24
CA SER A 160 -0.90 4.13 -9.86
C SER A 160 0.35 4.98 -9.62
N VAL A 161 0.94 4.90 -8.43
CA VAL A 161 2.22 5.56 -8.10
C VAL A 161 3.34 4.96 -8.95
N LEU A 162 3.39 3.64 -9.09
CA LEU A 162 4.35 3.00 -9.98
C LEU A 162 4.14 3.39 -11.44
N ASP A 163 2.90 3.40 -11.96
CA ASP A 163 2.65 3.85 -13.33
C ASP A 163 3.11 5.30 -13.53
N ALA A 164 2.85 6.19 -12.55
CA ALA A 164 3.32 7.56 -12.58
C ALA A 164 4.86 7.64 -12.61
N VAL A 165 5.55 6.97 -11.69
CA VAL A 165 7.03 6.96 -11.64
C VAL A 165 7.64 6.45 -12.95
N TYR A 166 7.06 5.39 -13.53
CA TYR A 166 7.62 4.77 -14.73
C TYR A 166 7.20 5.45 -16.04
N ASN A 167 6.09 6.19 -16.07
CA ASN A 167 5.55 6.73 -17.32
C ASN A 167 5.36 8.25 -17.36
N ALA A 168 5.19 8.94 -16.24
CA ALA A 168 4.97 10.40 -16.24
C ALA A 168 6.28 11.17 -16.48
N ALA A 169 6.21 12.29 -17.20
CA ALA A 169 7.41 13.05 -17.58
C ALA A 169 8.17 13.62 -16.37
N GLU A 170 7.45 13.99 -15.30
CA GLU A 170 8.00 14.59 -14.08
C GLU A 170 9.02 13.69 -13.34
N TYR A 171 8.92 12.36 -13.47
CA TYR A 171 9.84 11.41 -12.84
C TYR A 171 11.00 10.97 -13.75
N ALA A 172 11.27 11.67 -14.86
CA ALA A 172 12.33 11.29 -15.81
C ALA A 172 13.71 11.15 -15.14
N GLU A 173 14.07 12.05 -14.22
CA GLU A 173 15.35 11.99 -13.51
C GLU A 173 15.42 10.82 -12.51
N ILE A 174 14.31 10.47 -11.87
CA ILE A 174 14.24 9.32 -10.97
C ILE A 174 14.38 8.01 -11.75
N ARG A 175 13.74 7.90 -12.93
CA ARG A 175 13.88 6.71 -13.79
C ARG A 175 15.32 6.43 -14.21
N LYS A 176 16.11 7.47 -14.51
CA LYS A 176 17.54 7.31 -14.83
C LYS A 176 18.31 6.63 -13.69
N LYS A 177 17.98 6.96 -12.44
CA LYS A 177 18.59 6.34 -11.24
C LYS A 177 18.10 4.91 -11.01
N LEU A 178 16.81 4.65 -11.25
CA LEU A 178 16.21 3.31 -11.13
C LEU A 178 16.84 2.32 -12.11
N ALA A 179 17.19 2.77 -13.32
CA ALA A 179 17.84 1.94 -14.35
C ALA A 179 19.06 1.18 -13.81
N GLY A 180 19.96 1.88 -13.12
CA GLY A 180 21.19 1.30 -12.59
C GLY A 180 20.98 0.29 -11.48
N THR A 181 19.87 0.42 -10.75
CA THR A 181 19.49 -0.51 -9.67
C THR A 181 19.03 -1.86 -10.23
N PHE A 182 18.24 -1.85 -11.31
CA PHE A 182 17.79 -3.08 -11.97
C PHE A 182 18.94 -3.94 -12.48
N GLU A 183 19.94 -3.31 -13.07
CA GLU A 183 21.08 -4.03 -13.63
C GLU A 183 21.95 -4.66 -12.52
N CYS A 184 22.12 -3.95 -11.40
CA CYS A 184 22.82 -4.50 -10.23
C CYS A 184 22.13 -5.78 -9.72
N HIS A 185 20.80 -5.75 -9.56
CA HIS A 185 20.03 -6.93 -9.13
C HIS A 185 20.03 -8.07 -10.15
N ALA A 186 19.93 -7.76 -11.45
CA ALA A 186 20.02 -8.76 -12.50
C ALA A 186 21.37 -9.49 -12.47
N ARG A 187 22.47 -8.75 -12.27
CA ARG A 187 23.82 -9.31 -12.14
C ARG A 187 23.97 -10.17 -10.88
N GLN A 188 23.52 -9.70 -9.72
CA GLN A 188 23.57 -10.48 -8.47
C GLN A 188 22.83 -11.82 -8.58
N ARG A 189 21.74 -11.88 -9.35
CA ARG A 189 21.01 -13.13 -9.61
C ARG A 189 21.77 -14.07 -10.56
N SER A 190 22.49 -13.53 -11.55
CA SER A 190 23.31 -14.33 -12.47
C SER A 190 24.55 -14.94 -11.83
N SER A 191 25.13 -14.30 -10.79
CA SER A 191 26.31 -14.80 -10.08
C SER A 191 26.00 -15.87 -9.02
N GLY A 192 24.73 -15.99 -8.60
CA GLY A 192 24.29 -17.08 -7.74
C GLY A 192 24.01 -18.31 -8.59
N ASN A 193 24.82 -19.37 -8.44
CA ASN A 193 24.67 -20.68 -9.06
C ASN A 193 23.32 -21.36 -8.71
N ARG A 194 22.21 -20.84 -9.23
CA ARG A 194 20.86 -21.40 -9.12
C ARG A 194 20.35 -21.67 -10.53
N ASN A 195 19.93 -22.91 -10.73
CA ASN A 195 19.47 -23.45 -12.01
C ASN A 195 18.52 -22.48 -12.76
N PRO A 196 18.88 -21.98 -13.95
CA PRO A 196 18.12 -20.96 -14.68
C PRO A 196 16.77 -21.45 -15.22
N SER A 197 16.49 -22.76 -15.17
CA SER A 197 15.29 -23.37 -15.74
C SER A 197 14.00 -23.23 -14.91
N LYS A 198 14.04 -22.59 -13.74
CA LYS A 198 12.86 -22.44 -12.85
C LYS A 198 12.38 -21.00 -12.60
N CYS A 199 13.06 -19.97 -13.11
CA CYS A 199 12.55 -18.60 -13.02
C CYS A 199 11.55 -18.34 -14.16
N ARG A 200 10.35 -18.92 -14.08
CA ARG A 200 9.24 -18.45 -14.92
C ARG A 200 8.86 -17.07 -14.43
N PHE A 201 8.94 -16.09 -15.33
CA PHE A 201 8.57 -14.68 -15.18
C PHE A 201 7.05 -14.51 -15.01
N GLY A 202 6.47 -15.10 -13.96
CA GLY A 202 5.10 -14.83 -13.55
C GLY A 202 5.08 -13.64 -12.59
N GLY A 203 4.73 -12.46 -13.09
CA GLY A 203 4.49 -11.25 -12.30
C GLY A 203 5.68 -10.28 -12.26
N THR A 204 5.94 -9.58 -13.36
CA THR A 204 6.96 -8.53 -13.45
C THR A 204 6.70 -7.39 -12.45
N ALA A 205 5.44 -7.03 -12.21
CA ALA A 205 5.06 -6.05 -11.21
C ALA A 205 5.39 -6.49 -9.77
N ARG A 206 5.17 -7.77 -9.45
CA ARG A 206 5.54 -8.33 -8.12
C ARG A 206 7.05 -8.21 -7.88
N MET A 207 7.87 -8.46 -8.91
CA MET A 207 9.33 -8.33 -8.80
C MET A 207 9.77 -6.88 -8.63
N VAL A 208 9.20 -5.95 -9.42
CA VAL A 208 9.52 -4.52 -9.33
C VAL A 208 9.07 -3.95 -7.98
N ALA A 209 7.88 -4.33 -7.50
CA ALA A 209 7.39 -3.96 -6.18
C ALA A 209 8.28 -4.51 -5.06
N THR A 210 8.72 -5.77 -5.14
CA THR A 210 9.61 -6.36 -4.11
C THR A 210 10.95 -5.63 -4.08
N CYS A 211 11.55 -5.33 -5.25
CA CYS A 211 12.80 -4.57 -5.32
C CYS A 211 12.67 -3.12 -4.81
N LEU A 212 11.53 -2.46 -5.05
CA LEU A 212 11.25 -1.12 -4.54
C LEU A 212 10.98 -1.13 -3.03
N VAL A 213 10.21 -2.09 -2.51
CA VAL A 213 9.94 -2.24 -1.07
C VAL A 213 11.22 -2.57 -0.30
N ASP A 214 12.10 -3.43 -0.83
CA ASP A 214 13.40 -3.72 -0.21
C ASP A 214 14.34 -2.49 -0.19
N SER A 215 14.23 -1.63 -1.22
CA SER A 215 15.02 -0.40 -1.33
C SER A 215 14.48 0.75 -0.46
N VAL A 216 13.16 0.80 -0.23
CA VAL A 216 12.51 1.83 0.60
C VAL A 216 12.46 1.41 2.08
N GLY A 217 12.37 0.12 2.40
CA GLY A 217 12.33 -0.39 3.77
C GLY A 217 13.63 -0.18 4.57
N THR A 218 14.73 0.15 3.92
CA THR A 218 16.02 0.48 4.55
C THR A 218 16.24 1.98 4.77
N ALA A 219 15.40 2.84 4.20
CA ALA A 219 15.43 4.28 4.40
C ALA A 219 14.06 4.73 4.92
N GLY A 220 13.94 5.09 6.21
CA GLY A 220 12.66 5.52 6.84
C GLY A 220 12.07 6.82 6.27
N HIS A 221 11.72 6.85 4.98
CA HIS A 221 11.28 7.99 4.18
C HIS A 221 10.08 7.65 3.27
N GLY A 222 9.43 6.48 3.46
CA GLY A 222 8.28 6.07 2.64
C GLY A 222 7.08 7.03 2.69
N GLN A 223 6.90 7.76 3.81
CA GLN A 223 5.82 8.75 3.97
C GLN A 223 6.09 10.05 3.19
N ASP A 224 7.33 10.54 3.14
CA ASP A 224 7.67 11.80 2.45
C ASP A 224 7.47 11.76 0.92
N LEU A 225 7.65 10.59 0.29
CA LEU A 225 7.39 10.42 -1.14
C LEU A 225 5.90 10.34 -1.45
N TYR A 226 5.10 9.81 -0.53
CA TYR A 226 3.64 9.77 -0.65
C TYR A 226 3.05 11.18 -0.51
N ASP A 227 3.47 11.93 0.52
CA ASP A 227 2.99 13.30 0.78
C ASP A 227 3.36 14.26 -0.37
N ARG A 228 4.51 14.07 -1.02
CA ARG A 228 4.90 14.86 -2.21
C ARG A 228 4.13 14.50 -3.48
N ALA A 229 3.67 13.25 -3.62
CA ALA A 229 2.90 12.84 -4.79
C ALA A 229 1.43 13.30 -4.69
N THR A 230 0.89 13.45 -3.49
CA THR A 230 -0.48 13.93 -3.24
C THR A 230 -0.59 15.46 -3.29
N ASP A 231 0.43 16.21 -2.85
CA ASP A 231 0.46 17.69 -2.92
C ASP A 231 0.42 18.24 -4.35
N CYS A 232 0.90 17.49 -5.35
CA CYS A 232 0.89 17.90 -6.75
C CYS A 232 -0.49 17.81 -7.44
N ARG A 233 -1.52 17.25 -6.80
CA ARG A 233 -2.89 17.18 -7.35
C ARG A 233 -3.78 18.38 -7.01
N GLY A 234 -3.26 19.35 -6.25
CA GLY A 234 -4.00 20.53 -5.79
C GLY A 234 -3.75 21.84 -6.54
N ALA A 235 -3.10 21.82 -7.71
CA ALA A 235 -2.76 23.01 -8.52
C ALA A 235 -3.27 22.93 -9.96
#